data_AF-A0A9W4RF94-F1
#
_entry.id   AF-A0A9W4RF94-F1
#
_cell.length_a   1.000
_cell.length_b   1.000
_cell.length_c   1.000
_cell.angle_alpha   90.00
_cell.angle_beta   90.00
_cell.angle_gamma   90.00
#
_symmetry.space_group_name_H-M   'P 1'
#
loop_
_entity.id
_entity.type
_entity.pdbx_description
1 polymer ?
#
loop_
_entity_poly.entity_id
_entity_poly.type
_entity_poly.pdbx_seq_one_letter_code
_entity_poly.pdbx_strand_id
1 'polypeptide(L)'
;MLKLTILVALLLPGPVVAASYCLPKNGKDRIAKTGICPTGYFASADCCEAFRDDAKRAVPKIEGKACPSGFFRSQAYCVSFR
;
A
#
# COMPACT_ATOMS: atom_id res chain seq x y z
N MET A 1 3.87 -51.53 -2.25
CA MET A 1 2.71 -50.63 -2.44
C MET A 1 2.65 -49.76 -1.20
N LEU A 2 3.01 -48.48 -1.20
CA LEU A 2 2.30 -47.39 -1.87
C LEU A 2 3.21 -46.15 -1.82
N LYS A 3 3.96 -45.93 -2.90
CA LYS A 3 4.58 -44.64 -3.21
C LYS A 3 3.46 -43.68 -3.63
N LEU A 4 2.88 -42.87 -2.74
CA LEU A 4 1.97 -41.79 -3.20
C LEU A 4 1.59 -40.71 -2.16
N THR A 5 2.46 -40.31 -1.23
CA THR A 5 2.11 -39.25 -0.25
C THR A 5 2.79 -37.90 -0.49
N ILE A 6 3.55 -37.72 -1.58
CA ILE A 6 4.37 -36.49 -1.78
C ILE A 6 3.74 -35.44 -2.75
N LEU A 7 2.64 -35.74 -3.44
CA LEU A 7 2.20 -34.91 -4.59
C LEU A 7 1.05 -33.93 -4.35
N VAL A 8 0.48 -33.83 -3.13
CA VAL A 8 -0.71 -32.98 -2.88
C VAL A 8 -0.39 -31.79 -1.95
N ALA A 9 0.66 -31.02 -2.26
CA ALA A 9 0.96 -29.76 -1.56
C ALA A 9 1.07 -28.54 -2.49
N LEU A 10 0.96 -28.73 -3.81
CA LEU A 10 1.15 -27.68 -4.83
C LEU A 10 -0.15 -27.06 -5.38
N LEU A 11 -1.32 -27.42 -4.82
CA LEU A 11 -2.63 -26.95 -5.28
C LEU A 11 -3.29 -25.94 -4.33
N LEU A 12 -2.57 -25.38 -3.36
CA LEU A 12 -3.10 -24.27 -2.59
C LEU A 12 -3.16 -23.05 -3.52
N PRO A 13 -4.36 -22.49 -3.83
CA PRO A 13 -4.43 -21.17 -4.43
C PRO A 13 -3.74 -20.22 -3.44
N GLY A 14 -2.52 -19.78 -3.78
CA GLY A 14 -1.86 -18.73 -3.05
C GLY A 14 -2.81 -17.55 -2.95
N PRO A 15 -2.81 -16.78 -1.84
CA PRO A 15 -3.64 -15.59 -1.76
C PRO A 15 -3.29 -14.72 -2.95
N VAL A 16 -4.23 -14.60 -3.88
CA VAL A 16 -4.12 -13.68 -5.00
C VAL A 16 -4.24 -12.33 -4.34
N VAL A 17 -3.11 -11.76 -3.93
CA VAL A 17 -3.06 -10.38 -3.47
C VAL A 17 -3.33 -9.58 -4.72
N ALA A 18 -4.61 -9.32 -4.99
CA ALA A 18 -5.03 -8.34 -5.96
C ALA A 18 -4.30 -7.07 -5.56
N ALA A 19 -3.26 -6.71 -6.30
CA ALA A 19 -2.59 -5.44 -6.12
C ALA A 19 -3.65 -4.38 -6.43
N SER A 20 -4.27 -3.84 -5.39
CA SER A 20 -5.20 -2.73 -5.51
C SER A 20 -4.39 -1.55 -6.00
N TYR A 21 -4.37 -1.37 -7.32
CA TYR A 21 -3.69 -0.28 -7.99
C TYR A 21 -4.51 0.97 -7.74
N CYS A 22 -4.19 1.66 -6.65
CA CYS A 22 -4.80 2.93 -6.30
C CYS A 22 -4.33 3.98 -7.31
N LEU A 23 -5.04 4.10 -8.43
CA LEU A 23 -4.76 5.14 -9.41
C LEU A 23 -5.33 6.48 -8.95
N PRO A 24 -4.66 7.59 -9.32
CA PRO A 24 -5.22 8.91 -9.14
C PRO A 24 -6.64 9.01 -9.69
N LYS A 25 -7.51 9.72 -8.97
CA LYS A 25 -8.92 9.91 -9.34
C LYS A 25 -9.26 11.39 -9.21
N ASN A 26 -9.86 11.98 -10.24
CA ASN A 26 -10.24 13.40 -10.23
C ASN A 26 -9.05 14.34 -9.89
N GLY A 27 -7.85 14.03 -10.38
CA GLY A 27 -6.62 14.78 -10.08
C GLY A 27 -6.03 14.54 -8.69
N LYS A 28 -6.72 13.81 -7.80
CA LYS A 28 -6.25 13.50 -6.45
C LYS A 28 -5.40 12.24 -6.46
N ASP A 29 -4.27 12.31 -5.77
CA ASP A 29 -3.40 11.15 -5.56
C ASP A 29 -4.11 10.07 -4.73
N ARG A 30 -3.86 8.81 -5.07
CA ARG A 30 -4.39 7.65 -4.34
C ARG A 30 -3.26 6.66 -4.10
N ILE A 31 -3.20 6.09 -2.91
CA ILE A 31 -2.17 5.12 -2.52
C ILE A 31 -2.78 3.93 -1.78
N ALA A 32 -2.13 2.78 -1.83
CA ALA A 32 -2.59 1.58 -1.16
C ALA A 32 -2.69 1.79 0.35
N LYS A 33 -3.80 1.34 0.95
CA LYS A 33 -4.03 1.46 2.38
C LYS A 33 -3.32 0.32 3.13
N THR A 34 -2.13 0.59 3.66
CA THR A 34 -1.35 -0.34 4.51
C THR A 34 -1.58 -0.15 6.01
N GLY A 35 -2.46 0.79 6.40
CA GLY A 35 -2.73 1.16 7.79
C GLY A 35 -3.58 2.43 7.89
N ILE A 36 -3.36 3.23 8.93
CA ILE A 36 -3.99 4.56 9.06
C ILE A 36 -3.42 5.50 7.99
N CYS A 37 -4.29 6.07 7.16
CA CYS A 37 -3.91 6.99 6.08
C CYS A 37 -3.09 8.18 6.59
N PRO A 38 -2.13 8.68 5.80
CA PRO A 38 -1.25 9.76 6.21
C PRO A 38 -1.98 11.10 6.28
N THR A 39 -1.33 12.08 6.93
CA THR A 39 -1.81 13.47 6.92
C THR A 39 -2.05 13.96 5.48
N GLY A 40 -3.23 14.54 5.22
CA GLY A 40 -3.61 15.01 3.89
C GLY A 40 -4.39 13.99 3.05
N TYR A 41 -4.61 12.78 3.57
CA TYR A 41 -5.39 11.71 2.92
C TYR A 41 -6.51 11.20 3.82
N PHE A 42 -7.57 10.66 3.22
CA PHE A 42 -8.66 9.96 3.88
C PHE A 42 -8.81 8.53 3.34
N ALA A 43 -9.40 7.64 4.15
CA ALA A 43 -9.66 6.28 3.73
C ALA A 43 -10.83 6.23 2.72
N SER A 44 -10.57 5.64 1.55
CA SER A 44 -11.50 5.48 0.43
C SER A 44 -11.37 4.05 -0.10
N ALA A 45 -12.20 3.14 0.42
CA ALA A 45 -12.09 1.68 0.24
C ALA A 45 -10.68 1.17 0.63
N ASP A 46 -10.02 0.42 -0.26
CA ASP A 46 -8.67 -0.13 -0.09
C ASP A 46 -7.54 0.88 -0.34
N CYS A 47 -7.89 2.16 -0.55
CA CYS A 47 -6.94 3.23 -0.83
C CYS A 47 -7.03 4.35 0.21
N CYS A 48 -5.95 5.08 0.35
CA CYS A 48 -5.94 6.43 0.90
C CYS A 48 -6.01 7.41 -0.26
N GLU A 49 -7.00 8.29 -0.25
CA GLU A 49 -7.22 9.32 -1.27
C GLU A 49 -6.90 10.70 -0.71
N ALA A 50 -6.19 11.51 -1.47
CA ALA A 50 -5.81 12.85 -1.04
C ALA A 50 -7.03 13.77 -0.89
N PHE A 51 -7.05 14.63 0.14
CA PHE A 51 -8.12 15.63 0.28
C PHE A 51 -8.14 16.64 -0.87
N ARG A 52 -6.97 16.94 -1.45
CA ARG A 52 -6.75 17.94 -2.49
C ARG A 52 -5.87 17.36 -3.61
N ASP A 53 -5.96 17.93 -4.80
CA ASP A 53 -5.13 17.59 -5.97
C ASP A 53 -3.68 18.06 -5.84
N ASP A 54 -3.44 19.08 -4.99
CA ASP A 54 -2.12 19.60 -4.62
C ASP A 54 -1.54 19.00 -3.33
N ALA A 55 -2.11 17.89 -2.84
CA ALA A 55 -1.63 17.25 -1.62
C ALA A 55 -0.19 16.75 -1.76
N LYS A 56 0.56 16.81 -0.66
CA LYS A 56 1.93 16.28 -0.57
C LYS A 56 1.91 14.79 -0.87
N ARG A 57 2.81 14.36 -1.76
CA ARG A 57 2.87 12.97 -2.19
C ARG A 57 3.22 12.07 -1.02
N ALA A 58 2.48 10.98 -0.86
CA ALA A 58 2.76 9.97 0.14
C ALA A 58 3.08 8.63 -0.53
N VAL A 59 3.88 7.81 0.13
CA VAL A 59 4.17 6.43 -0.28
C VAL A 59 4.16 5.52 0.95
N PRO A 60 3.75 4.25 0.83
CA PRO A 60 3.85 3.30 1.93
C PRO A 60 5.28 3.21 2.45
N LYS A 61 5.42 3.25 3.78
CA LYS A 61 6.73 3.10 4.43
C LYS A 61 7.13 1.63 4.43
N ILE A 62 8.39 1.36 4.12
CA ILE A 62 8.97 0.03 4.29
C ILE A 62 9.25 -0.19 5.79
N GLU A 63 8.75 -1.31 6.32
CA GLU A 63 8.97 -1.68 7.72
C GLU A 63 10.46 -1.84 8.04
N GLY A 64 10.87 -1.38 9.22
CA GLY A 64 12.28 -1.38 9.64
C GLY A 64 13.22 -0.44 8.87
N LYS A 65 12.72 0.35 7.90
CA LYS A 65 13.50 1.36 7.17
C LYS A 65 13.07 2.79 7.52
N ALA A 66 14.00 3.73 7.40
CA ALA A 66 13.70 5.16 7.47
C ALA A 66 13.01 5.62 6.18
N CYS A 67 12.30 6.75 6.25
CA CYS A 67 11.80 7.41 5.05
C CYS A 67 12.97 7.96 4.22
N PRO A 68 12.86 7.98 2.88
CA PRO A 68 13.89 8.55 2.02
C PRO A 68 14.09 10.04 2.28
N SER A 69 15.25 10.57 1.92
CA SER A 69 15.54 12.01 2.00
C SER A 69 14.47 12.81 1.27
N GLY A 70 14.01 13.90 1.89
CA GLY A 70 12.89 14.70 1.36
C GLY A 70 11.51 14.26 1.84
N PHE A 71 11.42 13.22 2.68
CA PHE A 71 10.17 12.72 3.24
C PHE A 71 10.23 12.63 4.78
N PHE A 72 9.08 12.73 5.42
CA PHE A 72 8.90 12.47 6.85
C PHE A 72 7.93 11.33 7.09
N ARG A 73 8.04 10.67 8.26
CA ARG A 73 7.14 9.59 8.65
C ARG A 73 5.77 10.16 9.07
N SER A 74 4.72 9.68 8.42
CA SER A 74 3.33 9.94 8.77
C SER A 74 2.62 8.59 8.88
N GLN A 75 2.42 8.11 10.11
CA GLN A 75 1.84 6.79 10.39
C GLN A 75 2.62 5.66 9.68
N ALA A 76 1.97 4.89 8.81
CA ALA A 76 2.53 3.78 8.02
C ALA A 76 3.08 4.24 6.65
N TYR A 77 3.31 5.54 6.48
CA TYR A 77 3.70 6.16 5.21
C TYR A 77 4.86 7.13 5.37
N CYS A 78 5.47 7.45 4.24
CA CYS A 78 6.43 8.54 4.08
C CYS A 78 5.77 9.62 3.22
N VAL A 79 5.69 10.85 3.72
CA VAL A 79 5.08 12.00 3.06
C VAL A 79 6.15 13.00 2.66
N SER A 80 6.10 13.54 1.45
CA SER A 80 7.07 14.52 0.95
C SER A 80 7.02 15.82 1.74
N PHE A 81 8.14 16.52 1.88
CA PHE A 81 8.14 17.87 2.46
C PHE A 81 7.57 18.92 1.51
N ARG A 82 7.72 18.72 0.20
CA ARG A 82 7.17 19.58 -0.84
C ARG A 82 5.83 19.05 -1.29
#